data_AF-A0A8J6QEQ8-F1
#
_entry.id   AF-A0A8J6QEQ8-F1
#
_cell.length_a   1.000
_cell.length_b   1.000
_cell.length_c   1.000
_cell.angle_alpha   90.00
_cell.angle_beta   90.00
_cell.angle_gamma   90.00
#
_symmetry.space_group_name_H-M   'P 1'
#
loop_
_entity.id
_entity.type
_entity.pdbx_description
1 polymer ?
#
loop_
_entity_poly.entity_id
_entity_poly.type
_entity_poly.pdbx_seq_one_letter_code
_entity_poly.pdbx_strand_id
1 'polypeptide(L)' 'MGWIVLAGIVVALLAYVIGMGLYQKRFLTTLNEEEFKAGYRKAQLIDVREPEEFKKGHILG' A
#
# COMPACT_ATOMS: atom_id res chain seq x y z
N MET A 1 20.34 32.10 -3.63
CA MET A 1 19.29 31.64 -4.57
C MET A 1 19.24 30.13 -4.74
N GLY A 2 20.36 29.41 -4.96
CA GLY A 2 20.31 27.94 -5.14
C GLY A 2 19.70 27.14 -3.98
N TRP A 3 19.98 27.53 -2.74
CA TRP A 3 19.41 26.86 -1.55
C TRP A 3 17.90 27.05 -1.39
N ILE A 4 17.35 28.18 -1.86
CA ILE A 4 15.90 28.45 -1.83
C ILE A 4 15.19 27.55 -2.84
N VAL A 5 15.76 27.40 -4.04
CA VAL A 5 15.24 26.47 -5.06
C VAL A 5 15.27 25.04 -4.54
N LEU A 6 16.39 24.63 -3.93
CA LEU A 6 16.52 23.28 -3.34
C LEU A 6 15.48 23.06 -2.22
N ALA A 7 15.31 24.04 -1.32
CA ALA A 7 14.31 23.96 -0.26
C ALA A 7 12.87 23.87 -0.83
N GLY A 8 12.56 24.63 -1.88
CA GLY A 8 11.27 24.56 -2.57
C GLY A 8 10.98 23.17 -3.17
N ILE A 9 11.99 22.55 -3.80
CA ILE A 9 11.86 21.19 -4.35
C ILE A 9 11.61 20.17 -3.25
N VAL A 10 12.33 20.26 -2.12
CA VAL A 10 12.12 19.35 -0.98
C VAL A 10 10.71 19.48 -0.41
N VAL A 11 10.22 20.72 -0.25
CA VAL A 11 8.85 20.96 0.24
C VAL A 11 7.81 20.40 -0.74
N ALA A 12 8.00 20.60 -2.04
CA ALA A 12 7.10 20.06 -3.06
C ALA A 12 7.06 18.52 -3.06
N LEU A 13 8.23 17.87 -2.94
CA LEU A 13 8.32 16.41 -2.85
C LEU A 13 7.64 15.87 -1.58
N LEU A 14 7.84 16.53 -0.43
CA LEU A 14 7.17 16.15 0.81
C LEU A 14 5.65 16.29 0.69
N ALA A 15 5.17 17.40 0.15
CA ALA A 15 3.75 17.62 -0.09
C ALA A 15 3.16 16.56 -1.03
N TYR A 16 3.89 16.19 -2.09
CA TYR A 16 3.49 15.14 -3.02
C TYR A 16 3.37 13.76 -2.34
N VAL A 17 4.40 13.34 -1.59
CA VAL A 17 4.40 12.04 -0.89
C VAL A 17 3.27 11.96 0.13
N ILE A 18 3.08 13.02 0.92
CA ILE A 18 1.99 13.09 1.91
C ILE A 18 0.64 13.07 1.20
N GLY A 19 0.46 13.88 0.16
CA GLY A 19 -0.78 13.94 -0.62
C GLY A 19 -1.14 12.59 -1.24
N MET A 20 -0.15 11.89 -1.81
CA MET A 20 -0.34 10.56 -2.39
C MET A 20 -0.74 9.52 -1.32
N GLY A 21 -0.09 9.53 -0.15
CA GLY A 21 -0.43 8.64 0.95
C GLY A 21 -1.85 8.88 1.49
N LEU A 22 -2.29 10.13 1.58
CA LEU A 22 -3.66 10.47 1.98
C LEU A 22 -4.68 10.06 0.92
N TYR A 23 -4.36 10.20 -0.37
CA TYR A 23 -5.22 9.78 -1.46
C TYR A 23 -5.40 8.26 -1.49
N GLN A 24 -4.32 7.48 -1.33
CA GLN A 24 -4.35 6.01 -1.31
C GLN A 24 -5.31 5.44 -0.26
N LYS A 25 -5.35 6.05 0.93
CA LYS A 25 -6.24 5.64 2.03
C LYS A 25 -7.75 5.71 1.67
N ARG A 26 -8.12 6.40 0.59
CA ARG A 26 -9.53 6.50 0.16
C ARG A 26 -10.04 5.24 -0.55
N PHE A 27 -9.14 4.42 -1.10
CA PHE A 27 -9.49 3.25 -1.90
C PHE A 27 -8.70 1.99 -1.54
N LEU A 28 -7.67 2.11 -0.70
CA LEU A 28 -6.86 1.00 -0.23
C LEU A 28 -6.81 1.02 1.29
N THR A 29 -7.25 -0.08 1.90
CA THR A 29 -7.13 -0.34 3.33
C THR A 29 -6.10 -1.45 3.52
N THR A 30 -4.95 -1.12 4.10
CA THR A 30 -3.96 -2.12 4.49
C THR A 30 -4.41 -2.77 5.80
N LEU A 31 -4.47 -4.09 5.82
CA LEU A 31 -4.85 -4.87 7.00
C LEU A 31 -3.59 -5.46 7.64
N ASN A 32 -3.57 -5.48 8.97
CA ASN A 32 -2.65 -6.34 9.69
C ASN A 32 -3.16 -7.80 9.70
N GLU A 33 -2.37 -8.72 10.24
CA GLU A 33 -2.71 -10.15 10.24
C GLU A 33 -3.99 -10.48 11.04
N GLU A 34 -4.24 -9.82 12.17
CA GLU A 34 -5.43 -10.04 12.99
C GLU A 34 -6.69 -9.57 12.27
N GLU A 35 -6.65 -8.37 11.68
CA GLU A 35 -7.74 -7.80 10.87
C GLU A 35 -8.03 -8.66 9.64
N PHE A 36 -6.98 -9.14 8.97
CA PHE A 36 -7.10 -10.06 7.85
C PHE A 36 -7.77 -11.37 8.28
N LYS A 37 -7.33 -12.00 9.37
CA LYS A 37 -7.92 -13.24 9.92
C LYS A 37 -9.38 -13.06 10.35
N ALA A 38 -9.78 -11.88 10.80
CA ALA A 38 -11.17 -11.60 11.13
C ALA A 38 -12.07 -11.51 9.89
N GLY A 39 -11.53 -11.01 8.77
CA GLY A 39 -12.27 -10.70 7.54
C GLY A 39 -12.20 -11.75 6.43
N TYR A 40 -11.15 -12.58 6.36
CA TYR A 40 -10.83 -13.38 5.16
C TYR A 40 -11.96 -14.32 4.71
N ARG A 41 -12.78 -14.85 5.64
CA ARG A 41 -13.91 -15.74 5.29
C ARG A 41 -15.13 -15.02 4.70
N LYS A 42 -15.15 -13.69 4.73
CA LYS A 42 -16.28 -12.85 4.29
C LYS A 42 -15.98 -12.08 3.00
N ALA A 43 -14.77 -12.19 2.47
CA ALA A 43 -14.31 -11.48 1.29
C ALA A 43 -13.68 -12.46 0.30
N GLN A 44 -13.52 -12.02 -0.95
CA GLN A 44 -12.76 -12.77 -1.94
C GLN A 44 -11.27 -12.54 -1.71
N LEU A 45 -10.51 -13.61 -1.48
CA LEU A 45 -9.07 -13.56 -1.45
C LEU A 45 -8.53 -13.72 -2.87
N ILE A 46 -7.75 -12.74 -3.34
CA ILE A 46 -7.09 -12.80 -4.64
C ILE A 46 -5.60 -12.76 -4.39
N ASP A 47 -4.92 -13.84 -4.75
CA ASP A 47 -3.48 -13.89 -4.75
C ASP A 47 -2.95 -13.38 -6.09
N VAL A 48 -2.28 -12.22 -6.06
CA VAL A 48 -1.72 -11.55 -7.25
C VAL A 48 -0.23 -11.84 -7.44
N ARG A 49 0.33 -12.80 -6.69
CA ARG A 49 1.74 -13.22 -6.78
C ARG A 49 1.99 -14.10 -8.01
N GLU A 50 3.25 -14.37 -8.29
CA GLU A 50 3.66 -15.25 -9.39
C GLU A 50 3.18 -16.71 -9.17
N PRO A 51 2.82 -17.45 -10.24
CA PRO A 51 2.25 -18.80 -10.11
C PRO A 51 3.11 -19.79 -9.33
N GLU A 52 4.44 -19.71 -9.46
CA GLU A 52 5.37 -20.60 -8.77
C GLU A 52 5.43 -20.31 -7.26
N GLU A 53 5.23 -19.06 -6.83
CA GLU A 53 5.11 -18.71 -5.41
C GLU A 53 3.79 -19.22 -4.83
N PHE A 54 2.70 -19.07 -5.58
CA PHE A 54 1.39 -19.61 -5.20
C PHE A 54 1.42 -21.12 -4.99
N LYS A 55 2.06 -21.87 -5.90
CA LYS A 55 2.19 -23.34 -5.83
C LYS A 55 3.03 -23.80 -4.64
N LYS A 56 4.04 -23.04 -4.23
CA LYS A 56 4.89 -23.34 -3.06
C LYS A 56 4.17 -23.14 -1.73
N GLY A 57 3.10 -22.36 -1.72
CA GLY A 57 2.26 -22.13 -0.55
C GLY A 57 1.39 -20.89 -0.69
N HIS A 58 0.11 -21.03 -0.37
CA HIS A 58 -0.85 -19.94 -0.38
C HIS A 58 -1.87 -20.12 0.75
N ILE A 59 -2.61 -19.04 1.02
CA ILE A 59 -3.71 -19.06 1.98
C ILE A 59 -4.86 -19.82 1.33
N LEU A 60 -5.43 -20.79 2.07
CA LEU A 60 -6.52 -21.62 1.58
C LEU A 60 -7.86 -20.87 1.61
N GLY A 61 -8.49 -20.74 0.45
CA GLY A 61 -9.78 -20.05 0.25
C GLY A 61 -9.74 -19.12 -0.95
#